data_AF-A0A9Y4KBA5-F1
#
_entry.id   AF-A0A9Y4KBA5-F1
#
_cell.length_a   1.000
_cell.length_b   1.000
_cell.length_c   1.000
_cell.angle_alpha   90.00
_cell.angle_beta   90.00
_cell.angle_gamma   90.00
#
_symmetry.space_group_name_H-M   'P 1'
#
loop_
_entity.id
_entity.type
_entity.pdbx_description
1 polymer ?
#
loop_
_entity_poly.entity_id
_entity_poly.type
_entity_poly.pdbx_seq_one_letter_code
_entity_poly.pdbx_strand_id
1 'polypeptide(L)'
;MVCVPGFSWLFLSALLHTVAPWGAERAARPRQCDAPKSQSDMNSFLWRIKRAPPHPPSYLFGTIHVPYTRVWDFIPNSSKQAFRNSNNVFFELDLTDPLTISKLTSCQLLPHGENLQTLLPRDLYRRLKRHLDYVKHMMPYWMTADQRGRGLYADYLFNAIAGNWERKRPVWVMLMVNSLTEWDVRSRGTPVLDLFLAQEAERMGKTTGAVERVEEQCHPLNGLNFSQ
;
A
#
# COMPACT_ATOMS: atom_id res chain seq x y z
N MET A 1 44.97 44.95 33.10
CA MET A 1 44.24 46.15 33.54
C MET A 1 44.70 47.30 32.65
N VAL A 2 44.06 47.56 31.52
CA VAL A 2 44.48 48.67 30.63
C VAL A 2 43.22 49.33 30.08
N CYS A 3 42.98 50.55 30.54
CA CYS A 3 41.82 51.38 30.26
C CYS A 3 42.09 52.33 29.09
N VAL A 4 41.13 52.37 28.16
CA VAL A 4 40.44 53.50 27.48
C VAL A 4 41.23 54.81 27.21
N PRO A 5 40.95 55.50 26.08
CA PRO A 5 39.86 56.46 26.11
C PRO A 5 38.96 56.43 24.87
N GLY A 6 37.66 56.60 25.12
CA GLY A 6 36.67 56.86 24.08
C GLY A 6 36.58 58.35 23.77
N PHE A 7 36.07 58.67 22.59
CA PHE A 7 34.94 59.59 22.42
C PHE A 7 34.30 59.28 21.07
N SER A 8 32.98 59.29 21.07
CA SER A 8 32.11 58.78 20.01
C SER A 8 31.34 59.93 19.37
N TRP A 9 30.50 59.57 18.38
CA TRP A 9 29.38 60.29 17.77
C TRP A 9 29.75 61.14 16.53
N LEU A 10 29.18 60.98 15.33
CA LEU A 10 28.00 60.24 14.85
C LEU A 10 28.11 59.97 13.32
N PHE A 11 27.58 58.82 12.92
CA PHE A 11 26.76 58.50 11.74
C PHE A 11 27.07 59.06 10.34
N LEU A 12 27.48 58.13 9.47
CA LEU A 12 27.33 58.19 8.01
C LEU A 12 26.42 57.04 7.56
N SER A 13 25.26 57.37 7.00
CA SER A 13 24.46 56.44 6.22
C SER A 13 25.07 56.31 4.82
N ALA A 14 25.78 55.21 4.56
CA ALA A 14 26.26 54.85 3.23
C ALA A 14 25.41 53.70 2.67
N LEU A 15 24.82 53.94 1.50
CA LEU A 15 24.19 52.93 0.64
C LEU A 15 25.21 51.83 0.30
N LEU A 16 25.00 50.64 0.86
CA LEU A 16 25.67 49.42 0.41
C LEU A 16 24.83 48.78 -0.69
N HIS A 17 25.29 48.92 -1.93
CA HIS A 17 24.90 48.03 -3.02
C HIS A 17 25.32 46.61 -2.66
N THR A 18 24.35 45.73 -2.41
CA THR A 18 24.60 44.29 -2.26
C THR A 18 24.89 43.71 -3.64
N VAL A 19 26.16 43.45 -3.91
CA VAL A 19 26.59 42.64 -5.04
C VAL A 19 26.11 41.21 -4.75
N ALA A 20 25.09 40.76 -5.47
CA ALA A 20 24.64 39.38 -5.40
C ALA A 20 25.76 38.45 -5.90
N PRO A 21 26.15 37.40 -5.16
CA PRO A 21 27.17 36.48 -5.62
C PRO A 21 26.62 35.72 -6.84
N TRP A 22 27.22 35.98 -7.99
CA TRP A 22 27.12 35.09 -9.15
C TRP A 22 27.72 33.75 -8.79
N GLY A 23 26.88 32.72 -8.67
CA GLY A 23 27.34 31.36 -8.39
C GLY A 23 26.46 30.56 -7.43
N ALA A 24 25.14 30.68 -7.52
CA ALA A 24 24.26 29.63 -7.00
C ALA A 24 23.91 28.70 -8.18
N GLU A 25 24.71 27.66 -8.39
CA GLU A 25 24.26 26.53 -9.21
C GLU A 25 22.89 26.10 -8.69
N ARG A 26 21.89 26.16 -9.56
CA ARG A 26 20.60 25.54 -9.28
C ARG A 26 20.89 24.09 -8.93
N ALA A 27 20.63 23.69 -7.69
CA ALA A 27 20.66 22.30 -7.29
C ALA A 27 19.92 21.49 -8.36
N ALA A 28 20.65 20.59 -9.02
CA ALA A 28 20.10 19.79 -10.10
C ALA A 28 18.83 19.12 -9.58
N ARG A 29 17.73 19.24 -10.33
CA ARG A 29 16.52 18.45 -10.06
C ARG A 29 16.94 16.99 -9.86
N PRO A 30 16.41 16.26 -8.87
CA PRO A 30 16.77 14.86 -8.69
C PRO A 30 16.62 14.16 -10.03
N ARG A 31 17.67 13.45 -10.46
CA ARG A 31 17.68 12.70 -11.73
C ARG A 31 16.42 11.85 -11.74
N GLN A 32 15.50 12.18 -12.64
CA GLN A 32 14.38 11.30 -12.93
C GLN A 32 15.01 10.02 -13.49
N CYS A 33 14.87 8.90 -12.77
CA CYS A 33 15.40 7.64 -13.25
C CYS A 33 14.80 7.35 -14.63
N ASP A 34 15.65 7.11 -15.63
CA ASP A 34 15.19 6.66 -16.93
C ASP A 34 14.41 5.35 -16.75
N ALA A 35 13.31 5.20 -17.49
CA ALA A 35 12.58 3.93 -17.49
C ALA A 35 13.52 2.81 -17.99
N PRO A 36 13.50 1.62 -17.35
CA PRO A 36 14.32 0.50 -17.79
C PRO A 36 13.98 0.14 -19.25
N LYS A 37 15.02 0.05 -20.09
CA LYS A 37 14.86 -0.20 -21.54
C LYS A 37 14.83 -1.69 -21.87
N SER A 38 15.32 -2.52 -20.95
CA SER A 38 15.37 -3.98 -21.10
C SER A 38 15.17 -4.70 -19.77
N GLN A 39 14.85 -6.00 -19.82
CA GLN A 39 14.63 -6.84 -18.64
C GLN A 39 15.87 -6.95 -17.73
N SER A 40 17.08 -6.85 -18.28
CA SER A 40 18.32 -6.86 -17.49
C SER A 40 18.53 -5.58 -16.68
N ASP A 41 17.87 -4.49 -17.06
CA ASP A 41 17.96 -3.20 -16.37
C ASP A 41 16.98 -3.09 -15.20
N MET A 42 16.09 -4.08 -15.04
CA MET A 42 15.03 -4.05 -14.04
C MET A 42 15.52 -4.63 -12.72
N ASN A 43 15.30 -3.88 -11.64
CA ASN A 43 15.48 -4.39 -10.28
C ASN A 43 14.44 -5.48 -10.01
N SER A 44 14.91 -6.70 -9.74
CA SER A 44 14.02 -7.85 -9.51
C SER A 44 13.36 -7.87 -8.13
N PHE A 45 13.91 -7.13 -7.16
CA PHE A 45 13.56 -7.24 -5.73
C PHE A 45 13.51 -8.71 -5.25
N LEU A 46 14.29 -9.58 -5.92
CA LEU A 46 14.37 -11.01 -5.67
C LEU A 46 15.70 -11.31 -4.98
N TRP A 47 15.62 -11.76 -3.74
CA TRP A 47 16.77 -12.16 -2.96
C TRP A 47 16.97 -13.67 -3.07
N ARG A 48 18.18 -14.09 -3.45
CA ARG A 48 18.55 -15.51 -3.50
C ARG A 48 19.32 -15.91 -2.24
N ILE A 49 18.75 -16.83 -1.47
CA ILE A 49 19.36 -17.44 -0.30
C ILE A 49 20.11 -18.69 -0.76
N LYS A 50 21.44 -18.65 -0.71
CA LYS A 50 22.30 -19.79 -1.06
C LYS A 50 22.19 -20.86 0.02
N ARG A 51 22.12 -22.13 -0.39
CA ARG A 51 22.16 -23.29 0.50
C ARG A 51 23.30 -24.21 0.09
N ALA A 52 23.87 -24.92 1.06
CA ALA A 52 24.92 -25.89 0.77
C ALA A 52 24.36 -27.03 -0.10
N PRO A 53 25.14 -27.55 -1.07
CA PRO A 53 24.77 -28.75 -1.81
C PRO A 53 24.42 -29.90 -0.85
N PRO A 54 23.42 -30.74 -1.17
CA PRO A 54 22.67 -30.84 -2.42
C PRO A 54 21.39 -29.98 -2.49
N HIS A 55 21.16 -29.06 -1.55
CA HIS A 55 19.90 -28.32 -1.48
C HIS A 55 19.82 -27.21 -2.54
N PRO A 56 18.70 -27.08 -3.29
CA PRO A 56 18.52 -25.97 -4.23
C PRO A 56 18.46 -24.62 -3.48
N PRO A 57 18.74 -23.47 -4.10
CA PRO A 57 18.60 -22.18 -3.43
C PRO A 57 17.14 -21.92 -2.99
N SER A 58 16.98 -21.05 -1.99
CA SER A 58 15.68 -20.46 -1.65
C SER A 58 15.62 -19.03 -2.15
N TYR A 59 14.41 -18.49 -2.30
CA TYR A 59 14.19 -17.12 -2.79
C TYR A 59 13.24 -16.39 -1.86
N LEU A 60 13.51 -15.09 -1.65
CA LEU A 60 12.58 -14.16 -1.02
C LEU A 60 12.20 -13.10 -2.06
N PHE A 61 10.91 -12.96 -2.30
CA PHE A 61 10.36 -12.02 -3.26
C PHE A 61 9.28 -11.20 -2.56
N GLY A 62 9.51 -9.89 -2.45
CA GLY A 62 8.50 -8.98 -1.89
C GLY A 62 7.38 -8.74 -2.88
N THR A 63 6.14 -8.85 -2.42
CA THR A 63 4.97 -8.49 -3.23
C THR A 63 4.41 -7.14 -2.79
N ILE A 64 3.58 -6.56 -3.65
CA ILE A 64 2.75 -5.41 -3.31
C ILE A 64 1.29 -5.82 -3.55
N HIS A 65 0.39 -5.44 -2.64
CA HIS A 65 -1.04 -5.71 -2.76
C HIS A 65 -1.70 -4.80 -3.81
N VAL A 66 -1.34 -5.04 -5.07
CA VAL A 66 -1.95 -4.40 -6.23
C VAL A 66 -2.36 -5.49 -7.23
N PRO A 67 -3.39 -5.25 -8.06
CA PRO A 67 -3.81 -6.24 -9.04
C PRO A 67 -2.66 -6.68 -9.95
N TYR A 68 -2.51 -7.99 -10.13
CA TYR A 68 -1.37 -8.56 -10.84
C TYR A 68 -1.23 -8.00 -12.26
N THR A 69 -2.34 -7.73 -12.94
CA THR A 69 -2.40 -7.14 -14.29
C THR A 69 -1.71 -5.78 -14.39
N ARG A 70 -1.56 -5.07 -13.27
CA ARG A 70 -0.91 -3.75 -13.23
C ARG A 70 0.61 -3.84 -13.16
N VAL A 71 1.14 -4.97 -12.69
CA VAL A 71 2.57 -5.13 -12.36
C VAL A 71 3.24 -6.28 -13.09
N TRP A 72 2.48 -7.22 -13.65
CA TRP A 72 3.02 -8.47 -14.20
C TRP A 72 4.08 -8.25 -15.27
N ASP A 73 3.87 -7.30 -16.17
CA ASP A 73 4.83 -6.97 -17.23
C ASP A 73 6.10 -6.31 -16.67
N PHE A 74 6.00 -5.71 -15.50
CA PHE A 74 7.10 -5.10 -14.75
C PHE A 74 7.79 -6.07 -13.78
N ILE A 75 7.34 -7.32 -13.68
CA ILE A 75 8.05 -8.36 -12.91
C ILE A 75 9.14 -8.98 -13.80
N PRO A 76 10.42 -8.92 -13.40
CA PRO A 76 11.51 -9.45 -14.22
C PRO A 76 11.42 -10.96 -14.45
N ASN A 77 11.91 -11.40 -15.62
CA ASN A 77 11.91 -12.80 -16.02
C ASN A 77 12.66 -13.71 -15.04
N SER A 78 13.68 -13.19 -14.34
CA SER A 78 14.40 -13.93 -13.29
C SER A 78 13.49 -14.33 -12.13
N SER A 79 12.60 -13.43 -11.67
CA SER A 79 11.61 -13.72 -10.63
C SER A 79 10.57 -14.74 -11.11
N LYS A 80 10.09 -14.59 -12.36
CA LYS A 80 9.15 -15.56 -12.98
C LYS A 80 9.79 -16.96 -13.11
N GLN A 81 11.07 -17.03 -13.48
CA GLN A 81 11.82 -18.29 -13.56
C GLN A 81 12.04 -18.91 -12.18
N ALA A 82 12.42 -18.11 -11.17
CA ALA A 82 12.58 -18.59 -9.80
C ALA A 82 11.27 -19.19 -9.26
N PHE A 83 10.13 -18.52 -9.49
CA PHE A 83 8.81 -19.04 -9.15
C PHE A 83 8.51 -20.36 -9.87
N ARG A 84 8.71 -20.42 -11.20
CA ARG A 84 8.47 -21.63 -12.00
C ARG A 84 9.30 -22.82 -11.53
N ASN A 85 10.57 -22.60 -11.18
CA ASN A 85 11.50 -23.66 -10.78
C ASN A 85 11.37 -24.08 -9.30
N SER A 86 10.67 -23.31 -8.48
CA SER A 86 10.48 -23.62 -7.06
C SER A 86 9.33 -24.61 -6.87
N ASN A 87 9.56 -25.72 -6.18
CA ASN A 87 8.49 -26.71 -5.90
C ASN A 87 7.63 -26.35 -4.68
N ASN A 88 8.15 -25.50 -3.79
CA ASN A 88 7.43 -25.02 -2.62
C ASN A 88 7.39 -23.49 -2.67
N VAL A 89 6.21 -22.90 -2.47
CA VAL A 89 5.98 -21.46 -2.51
C VAL A 89 5.10 -21.06 -1.34
N PHE A 90 5.61 -20.22 -0.46
CA PHE A 90 4.87 -19.77 0.73
C PHE A 90 4.61 -18.26 0.64
N PHE A 91 3.43 -17.85 1.10
CA PHE A 91 2.98 -16.46 1.12
C PHE A 91 2.82 -15.98 2.57
N GLU A 92 2.62 -14.69 2.78
CA GLU A 92 2.40 -14.12 4.13
C GLU A 92 1.20 -14.82 4.79
N LEU A 93 0.06 -14.79 4.12
CA LEU A 93 -1.16 -15.49 4.53
C LEU A 93 -1.66 -16.44 3.45
N ASP A 94 -2.41 -17.45 3.86
CA ASP A 94 -3.15 -18.32 2.95
C ASP A 94 -4.46 -17.65 2.54
N LEU A 95 -4.38 -16.84 1.48
CA LEU A 95 -5.55 -16.13 0.94
C LEU A 95 -6.44 -17.02 0.06
N THR A 96 -6.11 -18.30 -0.14
CA THR A 96 -6.98 -19.27 -0.83
C THR A 96 -7.89 -20.00 0.16
N ASP A 97 -7.51 -20.07 1.44
CA ASP A 97 -8.35 -20.57 2.53
C ASP A 97 -9.45 -19.58 2.96
N PRO A 98 -10.75 -19.93 2.82
CA PRO A 98 -11.87 -19.10 3.28
C PRO A 98 -11.84 -18.81 4.79
N LEU A 99 -11.27 -19.69 5.61
CA LEU A 99 -11.16 -19.47 7.06
C LEU A 99 -10.20 -18.32 7.37
N THR A 100 -9.07 -18.22 6.67
CA THR A 100 -8.13 -17.10 6.77
C THR A 100 -8.83 -15.79 6.45
N ILE A 101 -9.58 -15.73 5.34
CA ILE A 101 -10.34 -14.55 4.92
C ILE A 101 -11.40 -14.15 5.97
N SER A 102 -12.10 -15.13 6.54
CA SER A 102 -13.10 -14.90 7.58
C SER A 102 -12.49 -14.33 8.87
N LYS A 103 -11.35 -14.89 9.31
CA LYS A 103 -10.62 -14.39 10.48
C LYS A 103 -10.09 -12.97 10.25
N LEU A 104 -9.50 -12.70 9.08
CA LEU A 104 -9.06 -11.35 8.69
C LEU A 104 -10.22 -10.37 8.73
N THR A 105 -11.38 -10.74 8.16
CA THR A 105 -12.56 -9.88 8.15
C THR A 105 -13.03 -9.57 9.58
N SER A 106 -13.05 -10.58 10.44
CA SER A 106 -13.47 -10.44 11.84
C SER A 106 -12.52 -9.56 12.64
N CYS A 107 -11.21 -9.66 12.39
CA CYS A 107 -10.21 -8.89 13.13
C CYS A 107 -10.26 -7.38 12.85
N GLN A 108 -10.89 -6.96 11.74
CA GLN A 108 -11.07 -5.55 11.40
C GLN A 108 -12.12 -4.85 12.27
N LEU A 109 -12.95 -5.62 12.97
CA LEU A 109 -14.12 -5.11 13.67
C LEU A 109 -13.77 -4.56 15.06
N LEU A 110 -14.53 -3.55 15.46
CA LEU A 110 -14.61 -3.08 16.82
C LEU A 110 -15.26 -4.13 17.72
N PRO A 111 -14.96 -4.11 19.03
CA PRO A 111 -15.67 -4.93 20.01
C PRO A 111 -17.20 -4.79 19.90
N HIS A 112 -17.93 -5.78 20.42
CA HIS A 112 -19.38 -5.74 20.42
C HIS A 112 -19.91 -4.53 21.21
N GLY A 113 -20.89 -3.82 20.64
CA GLY A 113 -21.47 -2.62 21.24
C GLY A 113 -20.78 -1.31 20.88
N GLU A 114 -19.56 -1.36 20.34
CA GLU A 114 -18.83 -0.17 19.89
C GLU A 114 -19.06 0.14 18.40
N ASN A 115 -18.96 1.42 18.06
CA ASN A 115 -19.01 1.90 16.67
C ASN A 115 -18.11 3.13 16.49
N LEU A 116 -17.85 3.50 15.23
CA LEU A 116 -16.99 4.64 14.92
C LEU A 116 -17.56 5.99 15.34
N GLN A 117 -18.88 6.14 15.49
CA GLN A 117 -19.49 7.39 15.91
C GLN A 117 -19.08 7.77 17.33
N THR A 118 -18.83 6.78 18.20
CA THR A 118 -18.38 7.01 19.58
C THR A 118 -16.87 7.22 19.69
N LEU A 119 -16.09 6.83 18.68
CA LEU A 119 -14.63 6.91 18.69
C LEU A 119 -14.07 8.12 17.92
N LEU A 120 -14.71 8.50 16.82
CA LEU A 120 -14.23 9.58 15.97
C LEU A 120 -14.81 10.93 16.39
N PRO A 121 -14.04 12.03 16.28
CA PRO A 121 -14.59 13.37 16.40
C PRO A 121 -15.78 13.58 15.47
N ARG A 122 -16.84 14.25 15.95
CA ARG A 122 -18.12 14.40 15.25
C ARG A 122 -17.98 14.95 13.83
N ASP A 123 -17.08 15.90 13.60
CA ASP A 123 -16.82 16.45 12.27
C ASP A 123 -16.13 15.46 11.33
N LEU A 124 -15.19 14.65 11.86
CA LEU A 124 -14.50 13.63 11.09
C LEU A 124 -15.45 12.52 10.66
N TYR A 125 -16.29 12.03 11.58
CA TYR A 125 -17.34 11.05 11.26
C TYR A 125 -18.29 11.58 10.18
N ARG A 126 -18.75 12.84 10.28
CA ARG A 126 -19.61 13.47 9.26
C ARG A 126 -18.92 13.57 7.90
N ARG A 127 -17.63 13.92 7.86
CA ARG A 127 -16.83 13.99 6.62
C ARG A 127 -16.70 12.61 5.97
N LEU A 128 -16.39 11.59 6.77
CA LEU A 128 -16.27 10.20 6.32
C LEU A 128 -17.59 9.70 5.74
N LYS A 129 -18.69 9.87 6.48
CA LYS A 129 -20.03 9.46 6.01
C LYS A 129 -20.37 10.11 4.67
N ARG A 130 -20.19 11.44 4.54
CA ARG A 130 -20.44 12.15 3.27
C ARG A 130 -19.56 11.64 2.13
N HIS A 131 -18.31 11.30 2.40
CA HIS A 131 -17.42 10.73 1.38
C HIS A 131 -17.87 9.34 0.93
N LEU A 132 -18.28 8.47 1.86
CA LEU A 132 -18.81 7.15 1.52
C LEU A 132 -20.14 7.24 0.77
N ASP A 133 -21.01 8.20 1.13
CA ASP A 133 -22.25 8.49 0.39
C ASP A 133 -21.93 8.92 -1.07
N TYR A 134 -20.90 9.77 -1.27
CA TYR A 134 -20.40 10.13 -2.60
C TYR A 134 -19.86 8.90 -3.36
N VAL A 135 -19.00 8.10 -2.74
CA VAL A 135 -18.44 6.89 -3.37
C VAL A 135 -19.56 5.95 -3.80
N LYS A 136 -20.55 5.70 -2.93
CA LYS A 136 -21.72 4.87 -3.26
C LYS A 136 -22.47 5.40 -4.49
N HIS A 137 -22.66 6.71 -4.58
CA HIS A 137 -23.28 7.34 -5.74
C HIS A 137 -22.44 7.20 -7.02
N MET A 138 -21.12 7.18 -6.91
CA MET A 138 -20.21 7.04 -8.05
C MET A 138 -20.02 5.59 -8.53
N MET A 139 -20.31 4.59 -7.70
CA MET A 139 -20.13 3.17 -8.04
C MET A 139 -20.72 2.77 -9.40
N PRO A 140 -21.96 3.15 -9.77
CA PRO A 140 -22.51 2.83 -11.10
C PRO A 140 -21.70 3.40 -12.26
N TYR A 141 -20.99 4.52 -12.08
CA TYR A 141 -20.18 5.13 -13.14
C TYR A 141 -18.77 4.55 -13.22
N TRP A 142 -18.22 4.10 -12.09
CA TRP A 142 -16.88 3.53 -12.02
C TRP A 142 -16.83 2.06 -12.43
N MET A 143 -17.94 1.31 -12.29
CA MET A 143 -17.98 -0.10 -12.68
C MET A 143 -17.80 -0.33 -14.19
N THR A 144 -17.12 -1.42 -14.52
CA THR A 144 -16.92 -1.86 -15.91
C THR A 144 -18.12 -2.64 -16.44
N ALA A 145 -18.24 -2.74 -17.77
CA ALA A 145 -19.28 -3.56 -18.40
C ALA A 145 -19.11 -5.06 -18.06
N ASP A 146 -17.87 -5.54 -17.97
CA ASP A 146 -17.56 -6.94 -17.58
C ASP A 146 -18.03 -7.24 -16.15
N GLN A 147 -17.78 -6.35 -15.19
CA GLN A 147 -18.26 -6.52 -13.81
C GLN A 147 -19.79 -6.64 -13.76
N ARG A 148 -20.50 -5.77 -14.50
CA ARG A 148 -21.97 -5.84 -14.61
C ARG A 148 -22.44 -7.13 -15.29
N GLY A 149 -21.75 -7.55 -16.36
CA GLY A 149 -22.04 -8.79 -17.08
C GLY A 149 -21.88 -10.06 -16.23
N ARG A 150 -21.05 -10.02 -15.19
CA ARG A 150 -20.89 -11.08 -14.19
C ARG A 150 -21.91 -11.02 -13.04
N GLY A 151 -22.90 -10.14 -13.12
CA GLY A 151 -23.95 -10.00 -12.11
C GLY A 151 -23.55 -9.19 -10.86
N LEU A 152 -22.44 -8.43 -10.92
CA LEU A 152 -22.12 -7.47 -9.86
C LEU A 152 -22.96 -6.20 -10.04
N TYR A 153 -23.70 -5.83 -8.98
CA TYR A 153 -24.45 -4.58 -8.92
C TYR A 153 -23.72 -3.55 -8.06
N ALA A 154 -23.94 -2.25 -8.32
CA ALA A 154 -23.24 -1.16 -7.63
C ALA A 154 -23.42 -1.20 -6.11
N ASP A 155 -24.64 -1.42 -5.62
CA ASP A 155 -24.92 -1.54 -4.19
C ASP A 155 -24.27 -2.79 -3.58
N TYR A 156 -24.29 -3.90 -4.32
CA TYR A 156 -23.63 -5.14 -3.88
C TYR A 156 -22.12 -4.93 -3.75
N LEU A 157 -21.49 -4.33 -4.76
CA LEU A 157 -20.05 -4.05 -4.75
C LEU A 157 -19.66 -3.06 -3.65
N PHE A 158 -20.46 -2.01 -3.46
CA PHE A 158 -20.26 -1.07 -2.36
C PHE A 158 -20.33 -1.78 -1.01
N ASN A 159 -21.37 -2.60 -0.79
CA ASN A 159 -21.54 -3.34 0.47
C ASN A 159 -20.43 -4.38 0.68
N ALA A 160 -19.91 -5.00 -0.38
CA ALA A 160 -18.80 -5.93 -0.30
C ALA A 160 -17.49 -5.25 0.15
N ILE A 161 -17.28 -3.96 -0.20
CA ILE A 161 -16.05 -3.23 0.14
C ILE A 161 -16.20 -2.45 1.45
N ALA A 162 -17.28 -1.68 1.56
CA ALA A 162 -17.51 -0.67 2.60
C ALA A 162 -18.78 -0.91 3.43
N GLY A 163 -19.43 -2.06 3.28
CA GLY A 163 -20.53 -2.46 4.14
C GLY A 163 -20.11 -2.51 5.60
N ASN A 164 -21.02 -2.12 6.50
CA ASN A 164 -20.78 -2.09 7.95
C ASN A 164 -19.50 -1.35 8.36
N TRP A 165 -19.05 -0.35 7.59
CA TRP A 165 -17.85 0.42 7.89
C TRP A 165 -17.85 1.03 9.29
N GLU A 166 -19.03 1.37 9.82
CA GLU A 166 -19.21 1.90 11.19
C GLU A 166 -18.76 0.95 12.29
N ARG A 167 -18.67 -0.35 11.99
CA ARG A 167 -18.19 -1.40 12.92
C ARG A 167 -16.71 -1.71 12.73
N LYS A 168 -16.02 -1.14 11.73
CA LYS A 168 -14.58 -1.36 11.55
C LYS A 168 -13.78 -0.45 12.48
N ARG A 169 -12.59 -0.87 12.90
CA ARG A 169 -11.67 0.00 13.67
C ARG A 169 -11.14 1.14 12.78
N PRO A 170 -10.73 2.27 13.38
CA PRO A 170 -10.32 3.46 12.61
C PRO A 170 -9.25 3.20 11.54
N VAL A 171 -8.19 2.43 11.85
CA VAL A 171 -7.12 2.12 10.87
C VAL A 171 -7.66 1.36 9.65
N TRP A 172 -8.57 0.41 9.86
CA TRP A 172 -9.16 -0.37 8.77
C TRP A 172 -10.08 0.47 7.89
N VAL A 173 -10.76 1.45 8.47
CA VAL A 173 -11.54 2.44 7.69
C VAL A 173 -10.62 3.34 6.88
N MET A 174 -9.50 3.78 7.44
CA MET A 174 -8.51 4.57 6.69
C MET A 174 -7.99 3.78 5.48
N LEU A 175 -7.55 2.53 5.68
CA LEU A 175 -7.08 1.66 4.60
C LEU A 175 -8.18 1.39 3.56
N MET A 176 -9.40 1.14 4.02
CA MET A 176 -10.57 0.96 3.16
C MET A 176 -10.81 2.20 2.30
N VAL A 177 -10.86 3.41 2.89
CA VAL A 177 -11.05 4.67 2.16
C VAL A 177 -9.95 4.92 1.14
N ASN A 178 -8.70 4.57 1.46
CA ASN A 178 -7.58 4.67 0.52
C ASN A 178 -7.72 3.71 -0.68
N SER A 179 -8.60 2.70 -0.59
CA SER A 179 -8.89 1.72 -1.64
C SER A 179 -10.26 1.92 -2.33
N LEU A 180 -10.83 3.13 -2.21
CA LEU A 180 -12.15 3.50 -2.78
C LEU A 180 -12.03 4.55 -3.90
N THR A 181 -11.03 4.41 -4.78
CA THR A 181 -10.93 5.22 -6.00
C THR A 181 -11.68 4.60 -7.19
N GLU A 182 -11.94 5.37 -8.25
CA GLU A 182 -12.49 4.83 -9.51
C GLU A 182 -11.67 3.63 -10.01
N TRP A 183 -10.35 3.77 -9.97
CA TRP A 183 -9.44 2.72 -10.42
C TRP A 183 -9.61 1.45 -9.59
N ASP A 184 -9.60 1.59 -8.26
CA ASP A 184 -9.72 0.45 -7.35
C ASP A 184 -11.01 -0.31 -7.62
N VAL A 185 -12.12 0.42 -7.80
CA VAL A 185 -13.43 -0.15 -8.15
C VAL A 185 -13.37 -0.88 -9.50
N ARG A 186 -12.80 -0.28 -10.55
CA ARG A 186 -12.65 -0.90 -11.87
C ARG A 186 -11.86 -2.20 -11.83
N SER A 187 -10.90 -2.31 -10.91
CA SER A 187 -10.04 -3.47 -10.79
C SER A 187 -10.61 -4.61 -9.93
N ARG A 188 -11.70 -4.35 -9.18
CA ARG A 188 -12.31 -5.36 -8.32
C ARG A 188 -12.70 -6.59 -9.13
N GLY A 189 -12.37 -7.76 -8.59
CA GLY A 189 -12.46 -9.05 -9.26
C GLY A 189 -11.13 -9.51 -9.89
N THR A 190 -10.13 -8.63 -9.99
CA THR A 190 -8.76 -9.01 -10.37
C THR A 190 -7.97 -9.36 -9.10
N PRO A 191 -7.32 -10.53 -9.01
CA PRO A 191 -6.51 -10.87 -7.85
C PRO A 191 -5.30 -9.94 -7.72
N VAL A 192 -4.94 -9.64 -6.48
CA VAL A 192 -3.65 -9.02 -6.15
C VAL A 192 -2.49 -9.99 -6.45
N LEU A 193 -1.27 -9.48 -6.64
CA LEU A 193 -0.14 -10.27 -7.14
C LEU A 193 0.17 -11.53 -6.31
N ASP A 194 0.15 -11.40 -4.98
CA ASP A 194 0.31 -12.49 -4.02
C ASP A 194 -0.76 -13.58 -4.19
N LEU A 195 -2.04 -13.21 -4.22
CA LEU A 195 -3.13 -14.17 -4.44
C LEU A 195 -3.04 -14.83 -5.83
N PHE A 196 -2.70 -14.06 -6.87
CA PHE A 196 -2.51 -14.59 -8.22
C PHE A 196 -1.38 -15.64 -8.25
N LEU A 197 -0.24 -15.34 -7.62
CA LEU A 197 0.88 -16.29 -7.54
C LEU A 197 0.52 -17.53 -6.72
N ALA A 198 -0.28 -17.39 -5.66
CA ALA A 198 -0.77 -18.53 -4.88
C ALA A 198 -1.66 -19.46 -5.71
N GLN A 199 -2.63 -18.89 -6.43
CA GLN A 199 -3.50 -19.63 -7.35
C GLN A 199 -2.72 -20.33 -8.47
N GLU A 200 -1.72 -19.65 -9.05
CA GLU A 200 -0.85 -20.24 -10.06
C GLU A 200 0.02 -21.37 -9.49
N ALA A 201 0.49 -21.24 -8.24
CA ALA A 201 1.26 -22.29 -7.59
C ALA A 201 0.42 -23.55 -7.36
N GLU A 202 -0.83 -23.40 -6.90
CA GLU A 202 -1.80 -24.49 -6.76
C GLU A 202 -2.10 -25.14 -8.12
N ARG A 203 -2.36 -24.34 -9.17
CA ARG A 203 -2.61 -24.82 -10.53
C ARG A 203 -1.43 -25.63 -11.09
N MET A 204 -0.21 -25.30 -10.68
CA MET A 204 1.02 -25.99 -11.07
C MET A 204 1.33 -27.21 -10.18
N GLY A 205 0.50 -27.53 -9.18
CA GLY A 205 0.73 -28.65 -8.26
C GLY A 205 1.92 -28.45 -7.33
N LYS A 206 2.27 -27.19 -7.03
CA LYS A 206 3.34 -26.85 -6.07
C LYS A 206 2.83 -27.00 -4.65
N THR A 207 3.73 -27.24 -3.70
CA THR A 207 3.40 -27.15 -2.27
C THR A 207 3.24 -25.68 -1.89
N THR A 208 2.09 -25.31 -1.34
CA THR A 208 1.79 -23.95 -0.88
C THR A 208 1.56 -23.89 0.63
N GLY A 209 1.62 -22.68 1.19
CA GLY A 209 1.30 -22.42 2.59
C GLY A 209 1.51 -20.97 3.00
N ALA A 210 1.24 -20.68 4.27
CA ALA A 210 1.43 -19.38 4.89
C ALA A 210 2.64 -19.38 5.83
N VAL A 211 3.37 -18.26 5.90
CA VAL A 211 4.44 -18.05 6.90
C VAL A 211 3.94 -17.33 8.15
N GLU A 212 2.82 -16.62 8.08
CA GLU A 212 2.22 -15.87 9.18
C GLU A 212 0.84 -16.40 9.53
N ARG A 213 0.40 -16.06 10.74
CA ARG A 213 -0.98 -16.20 11.20
C ARG A 213 -1.74 -14.89 11.06
N VAL A 214 -3.06 -14.98 10.96
CA VAL A 214 -3.93 -13.80 10.89
C VAL A 214 -3.72 -12.86 12.08
N GLU A 215 -3.49 -13.41 13.27
CA GLU A 215 -3.26 -12.63 14.49
C GLU A 215 -2.00 -11.75 14.37
N GLU A 216 -0.95 -12.20 13.67
CA GLU A 216 0.30 -11.47 13.49
C GLU A 216 0.12 -10.22 12.61
N GLN A 217 -0.86 -10.24 11.70
CA GLN A 217 -1.26 -9.10 10.88
C GLN A 217 -2.23 -8.15 11.60
N CYS A 218 -3.17 -8.71 12.35
CA CYS A 218 -4.22 -7.93 12.98
C CYS A 218 -3.76 -7.22 14.26
N HIS A 219 -2.91 -7.85 15.08
CA HIS A 219 -2.49 -7.25 16.36
C HIS A 219 -1.75 -5.92 16.22
N PRO A 220 -0.76 -5.76 15.31
CA PRO A 220 -0.08 -4.48 15.13
C PRO A 220 -1.06 -3.36 14.73
N LEU A 221 -1.97 -3.63 13.79
CA LEU A 221 -2.94 -2.65 13.32
C LEU A 221 -3.97 -2.30 14.41
N ASN A 222 -4.47 -3.31 15.12
CA ASN A 222 -5.48 -3.13 16.15
C ASN A 222 -4.93 -2.51 17.44
N GLY A 223 -3.61 -2.54 17.64
CA GLY A 223 -2.91 -1.87 18.72
C GLY A 223 -2.66 -0.38 18.49
N LEU A 224 -2.91 0.13 17.27
CA LEU A 224 -2.70 1.55 16.96
C LEU A 224 -3.69 2.44 17.73
N ASN A 225 -3.17 3.55 18.26
CA ASN A 225 -3.96 4.56 18.99
C ASN A 225 -3.64 5.98 18.48
N PHE A 226 -4.24 7.00 19.09
CA PHE A 226 -4.09 8.40 18.66
C PHE A 226 -2.70 9.02 18.89
N SER A 227 -1.75 8.32 19.53
CA SER A 227 -0.41 8.84 19.85
C SER A 227 0.67 8.47 18.83
N GLN A 228 0.33 7.68 17.82
CA GLN A 228 1.20 7.23 16.72
C GLN A 228 0.77 7.91 15.42
#